data_AF-A0A7C1YBD8-F1
#
_entry.id   AF-A0A7C1YBD8-F1
#
_cell.length_a   1.000
_cell.length_b   1.000
_cell.length_c   1.000
_cell.angle_alpha   90.00
_cell.angle_beta   90.00
_cell.angle_gamma   90.00
#
_symmetry.space_group_name_H-M   'P 1'
#
loop_
_entity.id
_entity.type
_entity.pdbx_description
1 polymer ?
#
loop_
_entity_poly.entity_id
_entity_poly.type
_entity_poly.pdbx_seq_one_letter_code
_entity_poly.pdbx_strand_id
1 'polypeptide(L)'
;MPATKQKNHIPTWMAHVANAAGGLVVLLGLVVMVGWFTDFAFLVQLRPQWAPMQFNTALGFILCGVGLVSLLYNRSRLAVGCAGLSMGIALLTLLQYSLGADFGIDRFLFEPGIVTKTAFPGRMAPVTAMAHLLSGLALMALAAGPRWLRMCLLMVRLFGMGVLALGLGNLLGYVVGGETPYGWSHSTYMAAHS
;
A
#
# COMPACT_ATOMS: atom_id res chain seq x y z
N MET A 1 -31.66 -25.08 -25.22
CA MET A 1 -30.21 -24.82 -25.21
C MET A 1 -29.84 -24.14 -23.89
N PRO A 2 -29.16 -24.81 -22.95
CA PRO A 2 -28.65 -24.11 -21.77
C PRO A 2 -27.30 -23.47 -22.08
N ALA A 3 -27.21 -22.16 -21.89
CA ALA A 3 -25.97 -21.39 -21.98
C ALA A 3 -24.95 -21.93 -20.96
N THR A 4 -23.86 -22.49 -21.47
CA THR A 4 -22.71 -22.91 -20.68
C THR A 4 -22.11 -21.68 -19.99
N LYS A 5 -22.23 -21.62 -18.66
CA LYS A 5 -21.47 -20.69 -17.83
C LYS A 5 -19.99 -20.98 -18.02
N GLN A 6 -19.36 -20.25 -18.93
CA GLN A 6 -17.91 -20.20 -19.11
C GLN A 6 -17.31 -19.65 -17.81
N LYS A 7 -16.97 -20.54 -16.87
CA LYS A 7 -16.12 -20.21 -15.71
C LYS A 7 -14.80 -19.75 -16.30
N ASN A 8 -14.58 -18.43 -16.34
CA ASN A 8 -13.30 -17.83 -16.70
C ASN A 8 -12.18 -18.54 -15.92
N HIS A 9 -11.51 -19.50 -16.56
CA HIS A 9 -10.36 -20.16 -15.98
C HIS A 9 -9.24 -19.13 -15.99
N ILE A 10 -8.87 -18.67 -14.81
CA ILE A 10 -7.68 -17.83 -14.66
C ILE A 10 -6.50 -18.69 -15.13
N PRO A 11 -5.70 -18.21 -16.11
CA PRO A 11 -4.52 -18.93 -16.57
C PRO A 11 -3.63 -19.30 -15.38
N THR A 12 -3.13 -20.53 -15.33
CA THR A 12 -2.31 -21.04 -14.22
C THR A 12 -1.09 -20.16 -13.93
N TRP A 13 -0.46 -19.60 -14.97
CA TRP A 13 0.66 -18.66 -14.81
C TRP A 13 0.27 -17.37 -14.05
N MET A 14 -0.95 -16.86 -14.25
CA MET A 14 -1.44 -15.68 -13.53
C MET A 14 -1.62 -15.99 -12.04
N ALA A 15 -2.06 -17.20 -11.71
CA ALA A 15 -2.16 -17.66 -10.32
C ALA A 15 -0.78 -17.79 -9.65
N HIS A 16 0.21 -18.31 -10.37
CA HIS A 16 1.60 -18.38 -9.87
C HIS A 16 2.21 -16.99 -9.66
N VAL A 17 2.01 -16.07 -10.61
CA VAL A 17 2.47 -14.68 -10.47
C VAL A 17 1.78 -13.99 -9.29
N ALA A 18 0.47 -14.14 -9.14
CA ALA A 18 -0.26 -13.55 -8.02
C ALA A 18 0.15 -14.14 -6.66
N ASN A 19 0.42 -15.44 -6.58
CA ASN A 19 0.95 -16.08 -5.37
C ASN A 19 2.36 -15.56 -5.04
N ALA A 20 3.26 -15.48 -6.03
CA ALA A 20 4.61 -14.97 -5.83
C ALA A 20 4.58 -13.50 -5.40
N ALA A 21 3.78 -12.66 -6.06
CA ALA A 21 3.61 -11.26 -5.71
C ALA A 21 3.02 -11.10 -4.29
N GLY A 22 1.95 -11.84 -3.96
CA GLY A 22 1.35 -11.82 -2.63
C GLY A 22 2.34 -12.26 -1.54
N GLY A 23 3.09 -13.33 -1.78
CA GLY A 23 4.12 -13.81 -0.86
C GLY A 23 5.26 -12.82 -0.64
N LEU A 24 5.76 -12.19 -1.71
CA LEU A 24 6.80 -11.16 -1.63
C LEU A 24 6.34 -9.93 -0.84
N VAL A 25 5.10 -9.48 -1.06
CA VAL A 25 4.52 -8.34 -0.36
C VAL A 25 4.34 -8.64 1.14
N VAL A 26 3.89 -9.85 1.49
CA VAL A 26 3.84 -10.30 2.90
C VAL A 26 5.24 -10.31 3.52
N LEU A 27 6.21 -10.89 2.81
CA LEU A 27 7.59 -10.97 3.29
C LEU A 27 8.18 -9.58 3.52
N LEU A 28 7.99 -8.64 2.59
CA LEU A 28 8.41 -7.25 2.75
C LEU A 28 7.83 -6.62 4.02
N GLY A 29 6.52 -6.74 4.23
CA GLY A 29 5.88 -6.20 5.42
C GLY A 29 6.40 -6.83 6.72
N LEU A 30 6.63 -8.14 6.74
CA LEU A 30 7.21 -8.84 7.89
C LEU A 30 8.63 -8.36 8.20
N VAL A 31 9.47 -8.21 7.16
CA VAL A 31 10.85 -7.71 7.29
C VAL A 31 10.86 -6.32 7.92
N VAL A 32 9.99 -5.41 7.46
CA VAL A 32 9.89 -4.06 8.01
C VAL A 32 9.37 -4.07 9.46
N MET A 33 8.36 -4.90 9.79
CA MET A 33 7.90 -5.05 11.18
C MET A 33 9.01 -5.55 12.11
N VAL A 34 9.78 -6.56 11.68
CA VAL A 34 10.95 -7.03 12.44
C VAL A 34 11.98 -5.90 12.59
N GLY A 35 12.19 -5.09 11.56
CA GLY A 35 13.05 -3.91 11.62
C GLY A 35 12.63 -2.92 12.71
N TRP A 36 11.32 -2.69 12.88
CA TRP A 36 10.79 -1.87 13.97
C TRP A 36 11.01 -2.50 15.34
N PHE A 37 10.75 -3.80 15.51
CA PHE A 37 10.94 -4.48 16.81
C PHE A 37 12.40 -4.65 17.24
N THR A 38 13.33 -4.69 16.28
CA THR A 38 14.76 -4.89 16.54
C THR A 38 15.55 -3.58 16.55
N ASP A 39 14.86 -2.44 16.40
CA ASP A 39 15.45 -1.10 16.20
C ASP A 39 16.50 -1.05 15.08
N PHE A 40 16.44 -2.00 14.15
CA PHE A 40 17.44 -2.14 13.10
C PHE A 40 17.07 -1.25 11.92
N ALA A 41 17.54 0.00 11.99
CA ALA A 41 17.21 1.07 11.06
C ALA A 41 17.30 0.66 9.57
N PHE A 42 18.26 -0.17 9.17
CA PHE A 42 18.43 -0.57 7.77
C PHE A 42 17.23 -1.33 7.18
N LEU A 43 16.49 -2.08 8.00
CA LEU A 43 15.31 -2.84 7.56
C LEU A 43 14.06 -1.95 7.41
N VAL A 44 14.07 -0.78 8.06
CA VAL A 44 12.96 0.19 8.05
C VAL A 44 13.24 1.33 7.07
N GLN A 45 14.51 1.68 6.89
CA GLN A 45 15.00 2.76 6.04
C GLN A 45 16.27 2.31 5.31
N LEU A 46 16.16 2.17 3.98
CA LEU A 46 17.26 1.74 3.10
C LEU A 46 18.51 2.62 3.21
N ARG A 47 18.32 3.91 3.53
CA ARG A 47 19.39 4.86 3.84
C ARG A 47 18.96 5.77 5.00
N PRO A 48 19.89 6.19 5.88
CA PRO A 48 19.56 7.07 7.01
C PRO A 48 18.94 8.42 6.62
N GLN A 49 19.18 8.90 5.40
CA GLN A 49 18.61 10.17 4.91
C GLN A 49 17.23 10.03 4.25
N TRP A 50 16.69 8.82 4.16
CA TRP A 50 15.42 8.53 3.50
C TRP A 50 14.30 8.32 4.53
N ALA A 51 13.06 8.50 4.10
CA ALA A 51 11.93 8.25 4.97
C ALA A 51 11.84 6.75 5.32
N PRO A 52 11.62 6.41 6.60
CA PRO A 52 11.34 5.05 7.02
C PRO A 52 9.94 4.61 6.55
N MET A 53 9.80 3.32 6.21
CA MET A 53 8.49 2.73 5.98
C MET A 53 7.79 2.53 7.33
N GLN A 54 6.65 3.19 7.49
CA GLN A 54 5.90 3.19 8.74
C GLN A 54 5.31 1.81 9.05
N PHE A 55 5.13 1.51 10.34
CA PHE A 55 4.56 0.24 10.80
C PHE A 55 3.18 -0.04 10.20
N ASN A 56 2.31 0.98 10.15
CA ASN A 56 0.98 0.88 9.55
C ASN A 56 1.02 0.55 8.05
N THR A 57 2.03 1.06 7.33
CA THR A 57 2.26 0.71 5.92
C THR A 57 2.62 -0.77 5.78
N ALA A 58 3.53 -1.26 6.63
CA ALA A 58 3.96 -2.66 6.65
C ALA A 58 2.79 -3.60 6.94
N LEU A 59 1.94 -3.25 7.90
CA LEU A 59 0.71 -3.99 8.20
C LEU A 59 -0.22 -4.04 6.99
N GLY A 60 -0.43 -2.90 6.34
CA GLY A 60 -1.27 -2.83 5.15
C GLY A 60 -0.75 -3.70 3.99
N PHE A 61 0.57 -3.81 3.82
CA PHE A 61 1.15 -4.74 2.84
C PHE A 61 0.86 -6.19 3.20
N ILE A 62 1.08 -6.59 4.47
CA ILE A 62 0.75 -7.95 4.92
C ILE A 62 -0.73 -8.27 4.66
N LEU A 63 -1.63 -7.34 5.01
CA LEU A 63 -3.07 -7.50 4.80
C LEU A 63 -3.42 -7.63 3.30
N CYS A 64 -2.86 -6.79 2.44
CA CYS A 64 -3.08 -6.87 0.99
C CYS A 64 -2.54 -8.19 0.40
N GLY A 65 -1.34 -8.60 0.80
CA GLY A 65 -0.72 -9.84 0.33
C GLY A 65 -1.45 -11.10 0.79
N VAL A 66 -1.81 -11.17 2.08
CA VAL A 66 -2.65 -12.25 2.63
C VAL A 66 -4.02 -12.26 1.93
N GLY A 67 -4.60 -11.10 1.67
CA GLY A 67 -5.87 -10.98 0.95
C GLY A 67 -5.79 -11.54 -0.48
N LEU A 68 -4.73 -11.20 -1.21
CA LEU A 68 -4.50 -11.69 -2.57
C LEU A 68 -4.32 -13.21 -2.60
N VAL A 69 -3.47 -13.76 -1.73
CA VAL A 69 -3.24 -15.20 -1.61
C VAL A 69 -4.53 -15.92 -1.19
N SER A 70 -5.29 -15.36 -0.26
CA SER A 70 -6.57 -15.93 0.20
C SER A 70 -7.59 -16.07 -0.92
N LEU A 71 -7.64 -15.15 -1.89
CA LEU A 71 -8.51 -15.27 -3.06
C LEU A 71 -8.13 -16.45 -3.95
N LEU A 72 -6.82 -16.74 -4.10
CA LEU A 72 -6.34 -17.87 -4.89
C LEU A 72 -6.73 -19.22 -4.28
N TYR A 73 -6.83 -19.30 -2.95
CA TYR A 73 -7.27 -20.49 -2.21
C TYR A 73 -8.78 -20.50 -1.91
N ASN A 74 -9.59 -19.72 -2.63
CA ASN A 74 -11.05 -19.60 -2.47
C ASN A 74 -11.50 -19.21 -1.05
N ARG A 75 -10.66 -18.50 -0.28
CA ARG A 75 -10.97 -17.97 1.05
C ARG A 75 -11.46 -16.52 0.98
N SER A 76 -12.53 -16.28 0.22
CA SER A 76 -13.03 -14.92 -0.06
C SER A 76 -13.39 -14.10 1.19
N ARG A 77 -13.89 -14.74 2.26
CA ARG A 77 -14.18 -14.03 3.53
C ARG A 77 -12.93 -13.45 4.18
N LEU A 78 -11.84 -14.23 4.21
CA LEU A 78 -10.56 -13.78 4.75
C LEU A 78 -9.99 -12.64 3.88
N ALA A 79 -10.06 -12.80 2.56
CA ALA A 79 -9.62 -11.77 1.63
C ALA A 79 -10.36 -10.43 1.81
N VAL A 80 -11.68 -10.48 1.95
CA VAL A 80 -12.51 -9.28 2.18
C VAL A 80 -12.20 -8.66 3.54
N GLY A 81 -11.99 -9.47 4.58
CA GLY A 81 -11.57 -8.99 5.90
C GLY A 81 -10.22 -8.26 5.86
N CYS A 82 -9.20 -8.87 5.26
CA CYS A 82 -7.88 -8.26 5.13
C CYS A 82 -7.90 -6.99 4.27
N ALA A 83 -8.60 -7.03 3.13
CA ALA A 83 -8.76 -5.88 2.25
C ALA A 83 -9.51 -4.73 2.95
N GLY A 84 -10.57 -5.05 3.71
CA GLY A 84 -11.35 -4.07 4.46
C GLY A 84 -10.53 -3.41 5.57
N LEU A 85 -9.71 -4.17 6.30
CA LEU A 85 -8.81 -3.62 7.32
C LEU A 85 -7.75 -2.70 6.72
N SER A 86 -7.08 -3.14 5.64
CA SER A 86 -6.07 -2.31 4.96
C SER A 86 -6.68 -1.01 4.43
N MET A 87 -7.86 -1.11 3.80
CA MET A 87 -8.61 0.04 3.29
C MET A 87 -9.07 0.97 4.42
N GLY A 88 -9.50 0.42 5.55
CA GLY A 88 -9.91 1.19 6.72
C GLY A 88 -8.77 2.01 7.32
N ILE A 89 -7.59 1.40 7.50
CA ILE A 89 -6.39 2.10 7.98
C ILE A 89 -6.03 3.23 7.00
N ALA A 90 -5.98 2.93 5.70
CA ALA A 90 -5.68 3.90 4.66
C ALA A 90 -6.68 5.08 4.63
N LEU A 91 -7.98 4.79 4.74
CA LEU A 91 -9.03 5.82 4.76
C LEU A 91 -8.90 6.73 5.98
N LEU A 92 -8.68 6.15 7.17
CA LEU A 92 -8.48 6.91 8.40
C LEU A 92 -7.22 7.79 8.30
N THR A 93 -6.13 7.29 7.73
CA THR A 93 -4.93 8.09 7.48
C THR A 93 -5.21 9.27 6.55
N LEU A 94 -5.95 9.06 5.46
CA LEU A 94 -6.34 10.15 4.55
C LEU A 94 -7.25 11.18 5.25
N LEU A 95 -8.15 10.72 6.11
CA LEU A 95 -9.00 11.60 6.92
C LEU A 95 -8.19 12.41 7.95
N GLN A 96 -7.14 11.85 8.55
CA GLN A 96 -6.23 12.61 9.41
C GLN A 96 -5.55 13.76 8.64
N TYR A 97 -5.15 13.52 7.38
CA TYR A 97 -4.59 14.58 6.54
C TYR A 97 -5.63 15.62 6.12
N SER A 98 -6.86 15.22 5.77
CA SER A 98 -7.88 16.16 5.30
C SER A 98 -8.51 16.99 6.43
N LEU A 99 -8.66 16.41 7.61
CA LEU A 99 -9.24 17.08 8.78
C LEU A 99 -8.19 17.77 9.65
N GLY A 100 -6.90 17.54 9.40
CA GLY A 100 -5.81 18.00 10.27
C GLY A 100 -5.88 17.42 11.70
N ALA A 101 -6.61 16.32 11.88
CA ALA A 101 -6.84 15.69 13.17
C ALA A 101 -5.90 14.48 13.35
N ASP A 102 -5.54 14.18 14.59
CA ASP A 102 -4.86 12.94 14.92
C ASP A 102 -5.82 11.98 15.63
N PHE A 103 -6.14 10.85 14.99
CA PHE A 103 -6.97 9.80 15.56
C PHE A 103 -6.19 8.81 16.42
N GLY A 104 -4.86 8.95 16.52
CA GLY A 104 -4.00 8.08 17.33
C GLY A 104 -3.73 6.71 16.72
N ILE A 105 -4.25 6.41 15.53
CA ILE A 105 -4.03 5.12 14.84
C ILE A 105 -2.57 4.91 14.42
N ASP A 106 -1.81 6.00 14.28
CA ASP A 106 -0.41 6.00 13.84
C ASP A 106 0.54 5.40 14.88
N ARG A 107 0.14 5.44 16.16
CA ARG A 107 0.93 5.00 17.31
C ARG A 107 0.27 3.88 18.10
N PHE A 108 -0.98 3.55 17.78
CA PHE A 108 -1.76 2.56 18.50
C PHE A 108 -1.10 1.17 18.53
N LEU A 109 -0.45 0.77 17.42
CA LEU A 109 0.17 -0.55 17.29
C LEU A 109 1.67 -0.56 17.62
N PHE A 110 2.36 0.55 17.40
CA PHE A 110 3.80 0.66 17.64
C PHE A 110 4.18 2.14 17.81
N GLU A 111 4.95 2.47 18.83
CA GLU A 111 5.46 3.84 19.03
C GLU A 111 6.73 4.03 18.16
N PRO A 112 6.74 4.94 17.18
CA PRO A 112 7.87 5.06 16.25
C PRO A 112 9.10 5.67 16.93
N GLY A 113 10.21 4.91 17.02
CA GLY A 113 11.50 5.41 17.54
C GLY A 113 12.30 6.26 16.56
N ILE A 114 11.96 6.24 15.26
CA ILE A 114 12.69 6.92 14.17
C ILE A 114 11.78 7.97 13.54
N VAL A 115 12.19 9.25 13.56
CA VAL A 115 11.36 10.40 13.13
C VAL A 115 11.95 11.14 11.91
N THR A 116 12.99 10.60 11.28
CA THR A 116 13.71 11.22 10.17
C THR A 116 12.80 11.53 8.98
N LYS A 117 12.72 12.82 8.58
CA LYS A 117 11.91 13.30 7.43
C LYS A 117 10.43 12.90 7.49
N THR A 118 9.86 12.81 8.69
CA THR A 118 8.42 12.60 8.88
C THR A 118 7.82 13.78 9.62
N ALA A 119 6.71 14.33 9.11
CA ALA A 119 5.98 15.38 9.82
C ALA A 119 5.08 14.82 10.93
N PHE A 120 4.61 13.58 10.73
CA PHE A 120 3.78 12.85 11.67
C PHE A 120 4.40 11.44 11.87
N PRO A 121 5.06 11.17 13.00
CA PRO A 121 5.66 9.87 13.28
C PRO A 121 4.59 8.76 13.22
N GLY A 122 4.88 7.64 12.56
CA GLY A 122 3.97 6.49 12.46
C GLY A 122 2.93 6.60 11.34
N ARG A 123 2.69 7.81 10.82
CA ARG A 123 1.66 8.08 9.81
C ARG A 123 2.12 7.72 8.41
N MET A 124 1.37 6.84 7.76
CA MET A 124 1.60 6.48 6.36
C MET A 124 1.58 7.75 5.47
N ALA A 125 2.47 7.82 4.48
CA ALA A 125 2.49 8.94 3.54
C ALA A 125 1.17 9.00 2.74
N PRO A 126 0.65 10.19 2.37
CA PRO A 126 -0.65 10.31 1.71
C PRO A 126 -0.78 9.49 0.42
N VAL A 127 0.31 9.45 -0.38
CA VAL A 127 0.37 8.69 -1.64
C VAL A 127 0.29 7.18 -1.37
N THR A 128 1.01 6.70 -0.35
CA THR A 128 0.97 5.30 0.06
C THR A 128 -0.40 4.93 0.63
N ALA A 129 -1.03 5.82 1.40
CA ALA A 129 -2.39 5.62 1.91
C ALA A 129 -3.38 5.45 0.77
N MET A 130 -3.30 6.30 -0.25
CA MET A 130 -4.15 6.17 -1.43
C MET A 130 -3.90 4.84 -2.18
N ALA A 131 -2.64 4.41 -2.31
CA ALA A 131 -2.30 3.14 -2.94
C ALA A 131 -2.90 1.94 -2.19
N HIS A 132 -2.84 1.93 -0.85
CA HIS A 132 -3.46 0.89 -0.03
C HIS A 132 -5.00 0.92 -0.12
N LEU A 133 -5.61 2.11 -0.12
CA LEU A 133 -7.05 2.28 -0.31
C LEU A 133 -7.52 1.64 -1.62
N LEU A 134 -6.83 1.97 -2.73
CA LEU A 134 -7.15 1.44 -4.05
C LEU A 134 -6.87 -0.06 -4.16
N SER A 135 -5.81 -0.55 -3.51
CA SER A 135 -5.47 -1.97 -3.48
C SER A 135 -6.51 -2.78 -2.72
N GLY A 136 -6.98 -2.29 -1.56
CA GLY A 136 -8.07 -2.89 -0.81
C GLY A 136 -9.38 -2.93 -1.61
N LEU A 137 -9.72 -1.82 -2.29
CA LEU A 137 -10.89 -1.76 -3.15
C LEU A 137 -10.79 -2.75 -4.33
N ALA A 138 -9.62 -2.88 -4.94
CA ALA A 138 -9.39 -3.85 -6.01
C ALA A 138 -9.53 -5.30 -5.53
N LEU A 139 -9.04 -5.63 -4.33
CA LEU A 139 -9.19 -6.96 -3.73
C LEU A 139 -10.67 -7.27 -3.42
N MET A 140 -11.41 -6.31 -2.87
CA MET A 140 -12.85 -6.45 -2.65
C MET A 140 -13.61 -6.62 -3.97
N ALA A 141 -13.25 -5.85 -5.00
CA ALA A 141 -13.85 -5.97 -6.33
C ALA A 141 -13.54 -7.33 -6.99
N LEU A 142 -12.34 -7.87 -6.78
CA LEU A 142 -11.96 -9.21 -7.22
C LEU A 142 -12.80 -10.29 -6.53
N ALA A 143 -13.13 -10.10 -5.24
CA ALA A 143 -14.05 -10.97 -4.51
C ALA A 143 -15.52 -10.84 -4.97
N ALA A 144 -15.94 -9.65 -5.42
CA ALA A 144 -17.32 -9.35 -5.81
C ALA A 144 -17.68 -9.72 -7.25
N GLY A 145 -16.70 -9.78 -8.16
CA GLY A 145 -16.87 -10.32 -9.52
C GLY A 145 -16.35 -9.47 -10.68
N PRO A 146 -16.47 -9.95 -11.94
CA PRO A 146 -15.71 -9.46 -13.09
C PRO A 146 -16.12 -8.06 -13.61
N ARG A 147 -17.32 -7.56 -13.25
CA ARG A 147 -17.76 -6.20 -13.60
C ARG A 147 -17.04 -5.16 -12.74
N TRP A 148 -17.03 -5.36 -11.43
CA TRP A 148 -16.37 -4.49 -10.46
C TRP A 148 -14.86 -4.49 -10.62
N LEU A 149 -14.28 -5.66 -10.93
CA LEU A 149 -12.85 -5.79 -11.22
C LEU A 149 -12.41 -4.90 -12.38
N ARG A 150 -13.16 -4.86 -13.49
CA ARG A 150 -12.82 -4.00 -14.64
C ARG A 150 -12.82 -2.51 -14.29
N MET A 151 -13.80 -2.06 -13.52
CA MET A 151 -13.86 -0.67 -13.08
C MET A 151 -12.69 -0.32 -12.13
N CYS A 152 -12.40 -1.18 -11.15
CA CYS A 152 -11.32 -0.93 -10.20
C CYS A 152 -9.94 -0.98 -10.86
N LEU A 153 -9.70 -1.89 -11.79
CA LEU A 153 -8.45 -1.93 -12.56
C LEU A 153 -8.27 -0.68 -13.43
N LEU A 154 -9.35 -0.12 -13.97
CA LEU A 154 -9.28 1.16 -14.70
C LEU A 154 -8.87 2.29 -13.76
N MET A 155 -9.45 2.36 -12.56
CA MET A 155 -9.08 3.36 -11.54
C MET A 155 -7.62 3.22 -11.10
N VAL A 156 -7.17 2.00 -10.78
CA VAL A 156 -5.77 1.73 -10.41
C VAL A 156 -4.81 2.10 -11.53
N ARG A 157 -5.14 1.82 -12.80
CA ARG A 157 -4.31 2.19 -13.95
C ARG A 157 -4.20 3.70 -14.13
N LEU A 158 -5.34 4.41 -14.10
CA LEU A 158 -5.37 5.86 -14.23
C LEU A 158 -4.56 6.52 -13.09
N PHE A 159 -4.74 6.03 -11.87
CA PHE A 159 -4.04 6.53 -10.71
C PHE A 159 -2.54 6.20 -10.75
N GLY A 160 -2.18 4.98 -11.14
CA GLY A 160 -0.79 4.54 -11.31
C GLY A 160 -0.04 5.34 -12.38
N MET A 161 -0.71 5.69 -13.48
CA MET A 161 -0.13 6.61 -14.48
C MET A 161 0.10 8.01 -13.91
N GLY A 162 -0.81 8.52 -13.08
CA GLY A 162 -0.63 9.79 -12.38
C GLY A 162 0.55 9.78 -11.40
N VAL A 163 0.66 8.73 -10.57
CA VAL A 163 1.78 8.57 -9.62
C VAL A 163 3.11 8.41 -10.36
N LEU A 164 3.15 7.63 -11.46
CA LEU A 164 4.34 7.51 -12.30
C LEU A 164 4.74 8.83 -12.94
N ALA A 165 3.78 9.61 -13.44
CA ALA A 165 4.06 10.94 -14.01
C ALA A 165 4.64 11.90 -12.96
N LEU A 166 4.09 11.88 -11.74
CA LEU A 166 4.61 12.66 -10.60
C LEU A 166 6.00 12.18 -10.17
N GLY A 167 6.24 10.86 -10.14
CA GLY A 167 7.54 10.27 -9.81
C GLY A 167 8.62 10.55 -10.85
N LEU A 168 8.26 10.50 -12.15
CA LEU A 168 9.18 10.85 -13.25
C LEU A 168 9.52 12.35 -13.22
N GLY A 169 8.53 13.21 -12.95
CA GLY A 169 8.75 14.64 -12.75
C GLY A 169 9.72 14.92 -11.59
N ASN A 170 9.62 14.15 -10.51
CA ASN A 170 10.51 14.27 -9.35
C ASN A 170 11.95 13.79 -9.65
N LEU A 171 12.11 12.69 -10.39
CA LEU A 171 13.43 12.22 -10.84
C LEU A 171 14.09 13.24 -11.76
N LEU A 172 13.33 13.88 -12.65
CA LEU A 172 13.83 14.96 -13.50
C LEU A 172 14.20 16.20 -12.67
N GLY A 173 13.43 16.54 -11.63
CA GLY A 173 13.77 17.60 -10.68
C GLY A 173 15.10 17.36 -9.94
N TYR A 174 15.38 16.11 -9.54
CA TYR A 174 16.65 15.72 -8.92
C TYR A 174 17.85 15.85 -9.87
N VAL A 175 17.69 15.53 -11.16
CA VAL A 175 18.77 15.57 -12.16
C VAL A 175 19.09 17.00 -12.60
N VAL A 176 18.11 17.90 -12.59
CA VAL A 176 18.25 19.29 -13.05
C VAL A 176 18.78 20.23 -11.94
N GLY A 177 18.96 19.72 -10.70
CA GLY A 177 19.49 20.53 -9.59
C GLY A 177 18.53 21.62 -9.10
N GLY A 178 17.26 21.55 -9.51
CA GLY A 178 16.22 22.40 -8.97
C GLY A 178 15.82 21.87 -7.60
N GLU A 179 16.22 22.56 -6.53
CA GLU A 179 15.58 22.44 -5.24
C GLU A 179 14.09 22.78 -5.39
N THR A 180 13.28 21.79 -5.72
CA THR A 180 11.87 21.80 -5.35
C THR A 180 11.56 20.51 -4.62
N PRO A 181 11.99 20.40 -3.35
CA PRO A 181 11.40 19.45 -2.44
C PRO A 181 9.93 19.86 -2.24
N TYR A 182 9.01 19.29 -3.02
CA TYR A 182 7.60 19.26 -2.64
C TYR A 182 7.44 18.23 -1.50
N GLY A 183 7.26 18.53 -0.21
CA GLY A 183 7.31 19.79 0.53
C GLY A 183 6.19 20.78 0.26
N TRP A 184 5.20 20.45 -0.56
CA TRP A 184 4.14 21.40 -0.89
C TRP A 184 3.08 21.63 0.18
N SER A 185 3.20 20.93 1.31
CA SER A 185 2.48 21.29 2.53
C SER A 185 2.98 20.47 3.71
N HIS A 186 4.21 20.69 4.21
CA HIS A 186 4.63 20.06 5.49
C HIS A 186 4.44 18.52 5.56
N SER A 187 4.33 17.81 4.44
CA SER A 187 3.78 16.44 4.40
C SER A 187 4.88 15.43 4.12
N THR A 188 4.89 14.41 4.97
CA THR A 188 5.78 13.25 5.10
C THR A 188 6.31 12.73 3.76
N TYR A 189 7.63 12.50 3.68
CA TYR A 189 8.28 11.89 2.52
C TYR A 189 7.90 10.40 2.38
N MET A 190 7.81 9.88 1.15
CA MET A 190 7.52 8.46 0.89
C MET A 190 8.80 7.61 0.98
N ALA A 191 8.73 6.45 1.62
CA ALA A 191 9.87 5.53 1.65
C ALA A 191 10.06 4.88 0.28
N ALA A 192 11.31 4.75 -0.17
CA ALA A 192 11.64 4.29 -1.53
C ALA A 192 11.21 2.84 -1.82
N HIS A 193 10.84 2.06 -0.80
CA HIS A 193 10.37 0.67 -0.92
C HIS A 193 8.88 0.52 -0.59
N SER A 194 8.09 1.61 -0.73
CA SER A 194 6.62 1.62 -0.58
C SER A 194 5.91 1.60 -1.93
#